data_AF-A0A819L2S5-F1
#
_entry.id   AF-A0A819L2S5-F1
#
_cell.length_a   1.000
_cell.length_b   1.000
_cell.length_c   1.000
_cell.angle_alpha   90.00
_cell.angle_beta   90.00
_cell.angle_gamma   90.00
#
_symmetry.space_group_name_H-M   'P 1'
#
loop_
_entity.id
_entity.type
_entity.pdbx_description
1 polymer ?
#
loop_
_entity_poly.entity_id
_entity_poly.type
_entity_poly.pdbx_seq_one_letter_code
_entity_poly.pdbx_strand_id
1 'polypeptide(L)'
;MATRRVQSPSQNSTRKYDGYEYQLIPVEIPKDAEIGLVVGHIEGQSWVFIDEILPNGMIDMHGVLKEGDYLIQVGIYSLTNVNITTALLLIERAYDDGRNTLSFVAARQEKSNVKKLQAQQSQNKKIP
;
A
#
# COMPACT_ATOMS: atom_id res chain seq x y z
N MET A 1 -34.50 9.76 26.75
CA MET A 1 -34.12 10.09 25.35
C MET A 1 -32.63 10.37 25.33
N ALA A 2 -31.83 9.42 24.87
CA ALA A 2 -30.38 9.57 24.76
C ALA A 2 -30.01 9.36 23.29
N THR A 3 -29.71 10.44 22.59
CA THR A 3 -29.19 10.44 21.23
C THR A 3 -27.78 9.85 21.27
N ARG A 4 -27.66 8.53 21.04
CA ARG A 4 -26.35 7.91 20.87
C ARG A 4 -25.81 8.35 19.51
N ARG A 5 -24.88 9.32 19.55
CA ARG A 5 -24.10 9.79 18.39
C ARG A 5 -23.71 8.60 17.52
N VAL A 6 -24.19 8.61 16.28
CA VAL A 6 -23.50 7.99 15.16
C VAL A 6 -22.09 8.57 15.11
N GLN A 7 -21.12 7.83 15.63
CA GLN A 7 -19.72 8.02 15.26
C GLN A 7 -19.47 7.03 14.13
N SER A 8 -19.54 7.53 12.91
CA SER A 8 -18.92 6.93 11.74
C SER A 8 -17.41 7.13 11.89
N PRO A 9 -16.56 6.09 11.98
CA PRO A 9 -15.14 6.26 11.73
C PRO A 9 -14.92 5.99 10.24
N SER A 10 -14.36 7.01 9.59
CA SER A 10 -13.93 7.06 8.19
C SER A 10 -13.53 5.73 7.57
N GLN A 11 -14.07 5.51 6.36
CA GLN A 11 -13.69 4.53 5.35
C GLN A 11 -12.19 4.57 5.03
N ASN A 12 -11.35 4.06 5.92
CA ASN A 12 -9.94 3.78 5.64
C ASN A 12 -9.71 2.34 6.10
N SER A 13 -9.87 1.42 5.16
CA SER A 13 -9.83 -0.04 5.32
C SER A 13 -8.47 -0.49 5.83
N THR A 14 -8.28 -0.39 7.14
CA THR A 14 -7.10 -0.88 7.85
C THR A 14 -7.27 -2.39 8.00
N ARG A 15 -6.37 -3.18 7.41
CA ARG A 15 -6.37 -4.64 7.51
C ARG A 15 -5.13 -5.11 8.25
N LYS A 16 -5.30 -6.16 9.04
CA LYS A 16 -4.19 -6.85 9.69
C LYS A 16 -3.60 -7.86 8.73
N TYR A 17 -2.34 -7.68 8.38
CA TYR A 17 -1.59 -8.64 7.59
C TYR A 17 -0.30 -8.96 8.37
N ASP A 18 0.00 -10.25 8.58
CA ASP A 18 1.14 -10.72 9.38
C ASP A 18 1.25 -10.08 10.79
N GLY A 19 0.10 -9.78 11.42
CA GLY A 19 0.04 -9.16 12.74
C GLY A 19 0.25 -7.64 12.77
N TYR A 20 0.57 -6.99 11.65
CA TYR A 20 0.72 -5.54 11.54
C TYR A 20 -0.50 -4.90 10.89
N GLU A 21 -0.82 -3.67 11.32
CA GLU A 21 -1.91 -2.86 10.76
C GLU A 21 -1.42 -2.07 9.54
N TYR A 22 -2.03 -2.33 8.39
CA TYR A 22 -1.74 -1.63 7.13
C TYR A 22 -2.98 -0.93 6.61
N GLN A 23 -2.77 0.24 6.01
CA GLN A 23 -3.77 0.89 5.17
C GLN A 23 -3.72 0.26 3.78
N LEU A 24 -4.85 -0.28 3.32
CA LEU A 24 -4.99 -0.73 1.94
C LEU A 24 -5.20 0.45 1.00
N ILE A 25 -4.46 0.44 -0.11
CA ILE A 25 -4.49 1.44 -1.18
C ILE A 25 -4.86 0.71 -2.47
N PRO A 26 -6.17 0.56 -2.76
CA PRO A 26 -6.63 0.15 -4.07
C PRO A 26 -6.47 1.32 -5.05
N VAL A 27 -5.85 1.08 -6.19
CA VAL A 27 -5.67 2.07 -7.25
C VAL A 27 -5.82 1.41 -8.61
N GLU A 28 -6.35 2.14 -9.58
CA GLU A 28 -6.44 1.71 -10.97
C GLU A 28 -5.76 2.76 -11.84
N ILE A 29 -4.74 2.34 -12.58
CA ILE A 29 -3.82 3.23 -13.30
C ILE A 29 -3.97 2.98 -14.81
N PRO A 30 -4.21 4.00 -15.64
CA PRO A 30 -4.17 3.87 -17.10
C PRO A 30 -2.82 3.38 -17.61
N LYS A 31 -2.84 2.48 -18.60
CA LYS A 31 -1.63 1.96 -19.27
C LYS A 31 -1.15 2.92 -20.37
N ASP A 32 -0.92 4.17 -20.00
CA ASP A 32 -0.50 5.24 -20.94
C ASP A 32 1.02 5.25 -21.17
N ALA A 33 1.78 4.47 -20.40
CA ALA A 33 3.23 4.34 -20.46
C ALA A 33 3.67 2.96 -19.93
N GLU A 34 4.98 2.70 -19.94
CA GLU A 34 5.57 1.55 -19.25
C GLU A 34 5.22 1.56 -17.75
N ILE A 35 5.21 0.39 -17.11
CA ILE A 35 4.83 0.26 -15.70
C ILE A 35 5.74 1.14 -14.81
N GLY A 36 7.04 1.17 -15.11
CA GLY A 36 8.03 1.96 -14.39
C GLY A 36 8.13 1.57 -12.91
N LEU A 37 8.24 0.27 -12.64
CA LEU A 37 8.20 -0.28 -11.30
C LEU A 37 9.34 -1.26 -11.08
N VAL A 38 10.10 -1.05 -10.02
CA VAL A 38 11.05 -2.03 -9.49
C VAL A 38 10.47 -2.62 -8.21
N VAL A 39 10.37 -3.94 -8.16
CA VAL A 39 9.88 -4.65 -6.98
C VAL A 39 11.04 -5.32 -6.25
N GLY A 40 10.98 -5.27 -4.93
CA GLY A 40 11.86 -6.00 -4.03
C GLY A 40 11.12 -7.13 -3.32
N HIS A 41 11.88 -8.08 -2.78
CA HIS A 41 11.37 -9.17 -1.96
C HIS A 41 12.33 -9.42 -0.80
N ILE A 42 11.78 -9.68 0.38
CA ILE A 42 12.58 -10.02 1.56
C ILE A 42 12.48 -11.53 1.76
N GLU A 43 13.62 -12.23 1.73
CA GLU A 43 13.66 -13.67 1.97
C GLU A 43 13.01 -14.01 3.33
N GLY A 44 12.06 -14.96 3.31
CA GLY A 44 11.30 -15.36 4.48
C GLY A 44 10.05 -14.52 4.75
N GLN A 45 9.81 -13.43 4.01
CA GLN A 45 8.52 -12.73 4.00
C GLN A 45 7.69 -13.15 2.79
N SER A 46 6.37 -13.22 2.95
CA SER A 46 5.50 -13.62 1.86
C SER A 46 5.21 -12.49 0.85
N TRP A 47 5.73 -11.28 1.03
CA TRP A 47 5.31 -10.12 0.21
C TRP A 47 6.43 -9.56 -0.64
N VAL A 48 6.01 -8.91 -1.71
CA VAL A 48 6.86 -8.04 -2.52
C VAL A 48 6.54 -6.59 -2.20
N PHE A 49 7.53 -5.72 -2.28
CA PHE A 49 7.39 -4.29 -2.02
C PHE A 49 7.89 -3.48 -3.21
N ILE A 50 7.45 -2.23 -3.29
CA ILE A 50 7.98 -1.26 -4.27
C ILE A 50 9.35 -0.81 -3.79
N ASP A 51 10.40 -1.24 -4.47
CA ASP A 51 11.78 -0.84 -4.16
C ASP A 51 12.09 0.54 -4.75
N GLU A 52 11.71 0.75 -6.01
CA GLU A 52 11.90 2.00 -6.73
C GLU A 52 10.75 2.24 -7.72
N ILE A 53 10.39 3.51 -7.91
CA ILE A 53 9.47 3.95 -8.96
C ILE A 53 10.27 4.67 -10.03
N LEU A 54 10.21 4.16 -11.27
CA LEU A 54 10.98 4.73 -12.38
C LEU A 54 10.29 5.98 -12.93
N PRO A 55 11.04 7.06 -13.19
CA PRO A 55 10.48 8.31 -13.69
C PRO A 55 9.85 8.11 -15.07
N ASN A 56 8.73 8.80 -15.31
CA ASN A 56 7.92 8.67 -16.53
C ASN A 56 7.25 7.29 -16.73
N GLY A 57 7.22 6.45 -15.70
CA GLY A 57 6.34 5.27 -15.69
C GLY A 57 4.90 5.64 -15.36
N MET A 58 3.95 4.73 -15.64
CA MET A 58 2.55 4.93 -15.27
C MET A 58 2.38 5.15 -13.75
N ILE A 59 3.21 4.46 -12.95
CA ILE A 59 3.11 4.52 -11.49
C ILE A 59 3.61 5.88 -10.98
N ASP A 60 4.71 6.37 -11.54
CA ASP A 60 5.25 7.71 -11.27
C ASP A 60 4.23 8.80 -11.64
N MET A 61 3.73 8.76 -12.88
CA MET A 61 2.78 9.75 -13.39
C MET A 61 1.48 9.78 -12.58
N HIS A 62 1.03 8.63 -12.07
CA HIS A 62 -0.17 8.57 -11.23
C HIS A 62 0.08 8.99 -9.77
N GLY A 63 1.29 8.77 -9.24
CA GLY A 63 1.76 9.30 -7.95
C GLY A 63 1.08 8.78 -6.68
N VAL A 64 0.25 7.73 -6.77
CA VAL A 64 -0.49 7.17 -5.62
C VAL A 64 0.34 6.13 -4.85
N LEU A 65 0.95 5.21 -5.59
CA LEU A 65 1.86 4.21 -5.02
C LEU A 65 3.22 4.84 -4.74
N LYS A 66 3.91 4.35 -3.71
CA LYS A 66 5.19 4.89 -3.26
C LYS A 66 6.16 3.77 -2.92
N GLU A 67 7.44 4.08 -2.98
CA GLU A 67 8.52 3.24 -2.44
C GLU A 67 8.21 2.82 -1.00
N GLY A 68 8.41 1.53 -0.71
CA GLY A 68 8.08 0.90 0.57
C GLY A 68 6.63 0.45 0.72
N ASP A 69 5.76 0.66 -0.27
CA ASP A 69 4.43 0.03 -0.28
C ASP A 69 4.55 -1.47 -0.60
N TYR A 70 3.81 -2.30 0.12
CA TYR A 70 3.75 -3.73 -0.14
C TYR A 70 2.67 -4.04 -1.16
N LEU A 71 2.99 -4.74 -2.25
CA LEU A 71 1.99 -5.11 -3.24
C LEU A 71 1.29 -6.39 -2.81
N ILE A 72 -0.04 -6.34 -2.75
CA ILE A 72 -0.89 -7.47 -2.38
C ILE A 72 -1.49 -8.10 -3.63
N GLN A 73 -1.89 -7.28 -4.61
CA GLN A 73 -2.58 -7.75 -5.81
C GLN A 73 -2.27 -6.83 -7.00
N VAL A 74 -2.20 -7.42 -8.19
CA VAL A 74 -2.15 -6.72 -9.48
C VAL A 74 -3.17 -7.32 -10.43
N GLY A 75 -4.09 -6.50 -10.95
CA GLY A 75 -5.22 -6.98 -11.76
C GLY A 75 -6.02 -8.05 -10.99
N ILE A 76 -6.02 -9.27 -11.53
CA ILE A 76 -6.66 -10.45 -10.93
C ILE A 76 -5.69 -11.36 -10.17
N TYR A 77 -4.40 -11.04 -10.16
CA TYR A 77 -3.34 -11.89 -9.63
C TYR A 77 -2.96 -11.46 -8.22
N SER A 78 -2.93 -12.43 -7.30
CA SER A 78 -2.40 -12.20 -5.96
C SER A 78 -0.88 -12.21 -5.98
N LEU A 79 -0.27 -11.21 -5.34
CA LEU A 79 1.17 -11.10 -5.12
C LEU A 79 1.57 -11.50 -3.69
N THR A 80 0.63 -12.09 -2.94
CA THR A 80 0.92 -12.68 -1.63
C THR A 80 1.49 -14.08 -1.78
N ASN A 81 2.54 -14.36 -1.03
CA ASN A 81 3.22 -15.65 -0.94
C ASN A 81 3.80 -16.14 -2.27
N VAL A 82 4.21 -15.20 -3.12
CA VAL A 82 4.93 -15.47 -4.37
C VAL A 82 6.35 -14.92 -4.26
N ASN A 83 7.28 -15.54 -4.98
CA ASN A 83 8.64 -15.01 -5.09
C ASN A 83 8.68 -13.81 -6.05
N ILE A 84 9.80 -13.08 -6.02
CA ILE A 84 10.01 -11.90 -6.88
C ILE A 84 9.85 -12.21 -8.37
N THR A 85 10.38 -13.34 -8.85
CA THR A 85 10.32 -13.74 -10.26
C THR A 85 8.88 -13.99 -10.72
N THR A 86 8.09 -14.67 -9.88
CA THR A 86 6.67 -14.93 -10.15
C THR A 86 5.87 -13.64 -10.05
N ALA A 87 6.17 -12.77 -9.09
CA ALA A 87 5.51 -11.48 -8.98
C ALA A 87 5.70 -10.64 -10.24
N LEU A 88 6.93 -10.51 -10.75
CA LEU A 88 7.23 -9.81 -11.99
C LEU A 88 6.46 -10.39 -13.18
N LEU A 89 6.47 -11.72 -13.32
CA LEU A 89 5.76 -12.41 -14.38
C LEU A 89 4.22 -12.21 -14.32
N LEU A 90 3.65 -12.11 -13.11
CA LEU A 90 2.23 -11.83 -12.92
C LEU A 90 1.89 -10.37 -13.21
N ILE A 91 2.78 -9.44 -12.86
CA ILE A 91 2.65 -8.01 -13.19
C ILE A 91 2.66 -7.82 -14.72
N GLU A 92 3.61 -8.46 -15.43
CA GLU A 92 3.66 -8.45 -16.89
C GLU A 92 2.38 -9.03 -17.50
N ARG A 93 1.93 -10.20 -17.03
CA ARG A 93 0.67 -10.81 -17.49
C ARG A 93 -0.55 -9.92 -17.26
N ALA A 94 -0.60 -9.20 -16.15
CA ALA A 94 -1.68 -8.25 -15.86
C ALA A 94 -1.62 -7.03 -16.78
N TYR A 95 -0.42 -6.59 -17.12
CA TYR A 95 -0.22 -5.51 -18.08
C TYR A 95 -0.62 -5.93 -19.51
N ASP A 96 -0.36 -7.18 -19.90
CA ASP A 96 -0.71 -7.72 -21.22
C ASP A 96 -2.15 -8.24 -21.34
N ASP A 97 -2.99 -8.08 -20.30
CA ASP A 97 -4.36 -8.64 -20.26
C ASP A 97 -5.37 -7.99 -21.22
N GLY A 98 -4.92 -7.07 -22.09
CA GLY A 98 -5.73 -6.37 -23.08
C GLY A 98 -6.63 -5.26 -22.51
N ARG A 99 -6.59 -4.99 -21.21
CA ARG A 99 -7.29 -3.83 -20.61
C ARG A 99 -6.47 -2.55 -20.77
N ASN A 100 -7.14 -1.41 -20.79
CA ASN A 100 -6.50 -0.09 -20.84
C ASN A 100 -6.00 0.38 -19.47
N THR A 101 -6.34 -0.32 -18.39
CA THR A 101 -5.98 0.04 -17.02
C THR A 101 -5.39 -1.17 -16.29
N LEU A 102 -4.52 -0.88 -15.33
CA LEU A 102 -3.90 -1.85 -14.44
C LEU A 102 -4.26 -1.50 -13.00
N SER A 103 -4.97 -2.41 -12.32
CA SER A 103 -5.32 -2.23 -10.92
C SER A 103 -4.25 -2.79 -10.00
N PHE A 104 -3.97 -2.08 -8.92
CA PHE A 104 -3.09 -2.51 -7.84
C PHE A 104 -3.81 -2.42 -6.51
N VAL A 105 -3.51 -3.35 -5.61
CA VAL A 105 -3.84 -3.22 -4.19
C VAL A 105 -2.53 -3.26 -3.44
N ALA A 106 -2.18 -2.13 -2.81
CA ALA A 106 -0.98 -2.03 -1.99
C ALA A 106 -1.33 -1.89 -0.49
N ALA A 107 -0.39 -2.26 0.37
CA ALA A 107 -0.43 -2.05 1.81
C ALA A 107 0.67 -1.08 2.22
N ARG A 108 0.26 0.01 2.85
CA ARG A 108 1.18 1.00 3.43
C ARG A 108 1.06 0.97 4.94
N GLN A 109 2.19 0.84 5.64
CA GLN A 109 2.20 0.92 7.09
C GLN A 109 1.93 2.37 7.51
N GLU A 110 0.92 2.61 8.35
CA GLU A 110 0.77 3.93 8.95
C GLU A 110 1.90 4.16 9.97
N LYS A 111 2.78 5.13 9.72
CA LYS A 111 3.81 5.59 10.70
C LYS A 111 3.20 6.28 11.95
N SER A 112 1.89 6.15 12.19
CA SER A 112 1.07 7.08 12.97
C SER A 112 1.03 6.86 14.49
N ASN A 113 1.59 5.77 15.04
CA ASN A 113 1.53 5.56 16.51
C ASN A 113 2.75 6.04 17.30
N VAL A 114 3.87 6.41 16.68
CA VAL A 114 5.06 6.85 17.47
C VAL A 114 4.99 8.31 17.89
N LYS A 115 4.37 9.20 17.09
CA LYS A 115 4.31 10.64 17.40
C LYS A 115 3.17 11.06 18.34
N LYS A 116 2.08 10.29 18.43
CA LYS A 116 0.95 10.62 19.32
C LYS A 116 1.25 10.36 20.81
N LEU A 117 2.12 9.41 21.14
CA LEU A 117 2.56 9.16 22.52
C LEU A 117 3.52 10.24 23.05
N GLN A 118 4.37 10.83 22.21
CA GLN A 118 5.35 11.83 22.65
C GLN A 118 4.74 13.23 22.85
N ALA A 119 3.68 13.57 22.11
CA ALA A 119 2.94 14.82 22.30
C ALA A 119 2.09 14.84 23.59
N GLN A 120 1.68 13.67 24.10
CA GLN A 120 0.83 13.56 25.30
C GLN A 120 1.63 13.48 26.61
N GLN A 121 2.92 13.12 26.56
CA GLN A 121 3.79 13.08 27.75
C GLN A 121 4.38 14.45 28.12
N SER A 122 4.39 15.43 27.21
CA SER A 122 4.96 16.76 27.48
C SER A 122 4.00 17.72 28.20
N GLN A 123 2.71 17.38 28.38
CA GLN A 123 1.77 18.24 29.11
C GLN A 123 1.67 17.96 30.61
N ASN A 124 2.32 16.91 31.15
CA ASN A 124 2.22 16.59 32.58
C ASN A 124 3.34 17.18 33.46
N LYS A 125 4.00 18.26 33.01
CA LYS A 125 5.12 18.89 33.74
C LYS A 125 5.02 20.42 33.88
N LYS A 126 3.81 20.94 34.11
CA LYS A 126 3.63 22.30 34.66
C LYS A 126 2.67 22.28 35.85
N ILE A 127 3.21 21.96 37.01
CA ILE A 127 2.74 22.46 38.31
C ILE A 127 4.01 22.89 39.04
N PRO A 128 4.13 24.18 39.36
CA PRO A 128 4.21 24.58 40.76
C PRO A 128 2.96 25.33 41.21
#